data_AF-A0AAW9U1D2-F1
#
_entry.id   AF-A0AAW9U1D2-F1
#
_cell.length_a   1.000
_cell.length_b   1.000
_cell.length_c   1.000
_cell.angle_alpha   90.00
_cell.angle_beta   90.00
_cell.angle_gamma   90.00
#
_symmetry.space_group_name_H-M   'P 1'
#
loop_
_entity.id
_entity.type
_entity.pdbx_description
1 polymer ?
#
loop_
_entity_poly.entity_id
_entity_poly.type
_entity_poly.pdbx_seq_one_letter_code
_entity_poly.pdbx_strand_id
1 'polypeptide(L)'
;MGKRRTPEQYVEDVKAIHGEKYTITTPFINMKTKVMVLCNDCGHEWLVEPSSLLKGYGCRKCGIQNRKPRKTNDEFCSQVKNLWGNEYVFLDNYVNATTKIRCLHSICGTIWKVTPKSFLHNKKGGCPTCAYGKSQQEFTKEIKNLVGDEYSFIETYIGDGSKILCRHNICGYEWKTKPNTFLNGSRCPNCFGSKRKSTIQFQNELDQLYPGEYEVLGEYKTAHTKIKVRHVPCDYTWEIKPNAILIKKRCPRCSMRKQVVRQTRPYDDFVREVHQKYGNAYIVDNYQGRHKKLKVTHKECGYLWETYGSTLLSGVGCPRCAGIIKTSDDFIAQLSALVGREYRVVGEYSKMSEKVKIKHEKCGYLWQVTPMNFIRGTRCPRCRKSHGELAIEAWLNSKNYGYIPQKKFADCKDQRSLPFDFYLPDYNLVIEYDGRQHFQSCDYFGGEEKFNLQHKHDLIKNKYCEDNNINLLRIPYTVTGEDIGRAIQNRLDELTQLDNVA
;
A
#
# COMPACT_ATOMS: atom_id res chain seq x y z
N MET A 1 51.57 25.48 9.63
CA MET A 1 51.88 25.72 11.05
C MET A 1 52.11 27.22 11.24
N GLY A 2 51.30 27.91 12.04
CA GLY A 2 51.48 29.34 12.28
C GLY A 2 52.73 29.60 13.12
N LYS A 3 53.55 30.57 12.72
CA LYS A 3 54.72 31.02 13.50
C LYS A 3 54.28 31.33 14.93
N ARG A 4 54.92 30.69 15.93
CA ARG A 4 54.70 31.02 17.34
C ARG A 4 55.30 32.40 17.59
N ARG A 5 54.48 33.34 18.04
CA ARG A 5 54.93 34.67 18.44
C ARG A 5 55.67 34.57 19.76
N THR A 6 56.77 35.31 19.89
CA THR A 6 57.42 35.52 21.18
C THR A 6 56.62 36.55 22.01
N PRO A 7 56.83 36.62 23.33
CA PRO A 7 56.20 37.65 24.17
C PRO A 7 56.50 39.08 23.70
N GLU A 8 57.71 39.35 23.24
CA GLU A 8 58.15 40.67 22.76
C GLU A 8 57.43 41.02 21.45
N GLN A 9 57.35 40.07 20.52
CA GLN A 9 56.61 40.23 19.26
C GLN A 9 55.12 40.49 19.50
N TYR A 10 54.52 39.86 20.52
CA TYR A 10 53.12 40.10 20.86
C TYR A 10 52.88 41.53 21.36
N VAL A 11 53.79 42.05 22.19
CA VAL A 11 53.69 43.44 22.68
C VAL A 11 53.84 44.44 21.53
N GLU A 12 54.79 44.22 20.62
CA GLU A 12 54.95 45.06 19.42
C GLU A 12 53.72 45.01 18.50
N ASP A 13 53.16 43.83 18.25
CA ASP A 13 51.95 43.68 17.42
C ASP A 13 50.74 44.43 18.04
N VAL A 14 50.58 44.38 19.36
CA VAL A 14 49.52 45.12 20.06
C VAL A 14 49.75 46.63 19.97
N LYS A 15 50.99 47.09 20.12
CA LYS A 15 51.36 48.50 19.93
C LYS A 15 51.14 48.98 18.50
N ALA A 16 51.40 48.14 17.49
CA ALA A 16 51.15 48.50 16.09
C ALA A 16 49.66 48.76 15.79
N ILE A 17 48.75 48.04 16.47
CA ILE A 17 47.29 48.16 16.23
C ILE A 17 46.66 49.28 17.06
N HIS A 18 47.06 49.40 18.32
CA HIS A 18 46.40 50.27 19.30
C HIS A 18 47.25 51.46 19.74
N GLY A 19 48.50 51.56 19.28
CA GLY A 19 49.49 52.51 19.79
C GLY A 19 49.88 52.21 21.25
N GLU A 20 50.24 53.25 21.99
CA GLU A 20 50.60 53.18 23.42
C GLU A 20 49.37 53.16 24.35
N LYS A 21 48.18 52.76 23.85
CA LYS A 21 46.93 52.78 24.65
C LYS A 21 46.82 51.65 25.66
N TYR A 22 47.57 50.57 25.48
CA TYR A 22 47.47 49.37 26.30
C TYR A 22 48.83 48.90 26.78
N THR A 23 48.93 48.61 28.08
CA THR A 23 50.11 48.03 28.72
C THR A 23 49.80 46.60 29.14
N ILE A 24 50.57 45.63 28.66
CA ILE A 24 50.41 44.22 29.03
C ILE A 24 51.18 43.97 30.33
N THR A 25 50.47 43.67 31.42
CA THR A 25 51.05 43.54 32.77
C THR A 25 51.49 42.12 33.10
N THR A 26 50.94 41.09 32.44
CA THR A 26 51.36 39.69 32.64
C THR A 26 52.11 39.15 31.42
N PRO A 27 53.14 38.30 31.60
CA PRO A 27 53.87 37.70 30.48
C PRO A 27 52.95 36.95 29.51
N PHE A 28 53.12 37.18 28.21
CA PHE A 28 52.41 36.41 27.18
C PHE A 28 52.99 35.00 27.10
N ILE A 29 52.12 33.98 27.18
CA ILE A 29 52.54 32.57 27.10
C ILE A 29 52.14 31.97 25.75
N ASN A 30 50.88 32.12 25.36
CA ASN A 30 50.34 31.65 24.08
C ASN A 30 48.99 32.34 23.79
N MET A 31 48.44 32.13 22.58
CA MET A 31 47.20 32.80 22.14
C MET A 31 45.93 32.40 22.90
N LYS A 32 45.94 31.27 23.62
CA LYS A 32 44.79 30.75 24.38
C LYS A 32 44.82 31.17 25.86
N THR A 33 46.01 31.43 26.41
CA THR A 33 46.15 31.91 27.78
C THR A 33 45.87 33.41 27.83
N LYS A 34 44.90 33.80 28.66
CA LYS A 34 44.54 35.22 28.83
C LYS A 34 45.70 36.01 29.41
N VAL A 35 45.87 37.23 28.93
CA VAL A 35 46.84 38.20 29.44
C VAL A 35 46.09 39.32 30.15
N MET A 36 46.67 39.84 31.22
CA MET A 36 46.20 41.04 31.91
C MET A 36 46.70 42.28 31.17
N VAL A 37 45.77 43.21 30.94
CA VAL A 37 46.03 44.42 30.16
C VAL A 37 45.44 45.61 30.89
N LEU A 38 46.25 46.66 31.00
CA LEU A 38 45.90 47.96 31.54
C LEU A 38 45.62 48.92 30.37
N CYS A 39 44.48 49.60 30.39
CA CYS A 39 44.19 50.70 29.48
C CYS A 39 44.75 52.01 30.05
N ASN A 40 45.71 52.60 29.35
CA ASN A 40 46.39 53.82 29.77
C ASN A 40 45.45 55.04 29.73
N ASP A 41 44.41 55.01 28.89
CA ASP A 41 43.44 56.12 28.77
C ASP A 41 42.47 56.22 29.97
N CYS A 42 42.11 55.08 30.61
CA CYS A 42 41.09 55.07 31.68
C CYS A 42 41.49 54.30 32.94
N GLY A 43 42.72 53.78 33.00
CA GLY A 43 43.23 52.99 34.13
C GLY A 43 42.54 51.64 34.33
N HIS A 44 41.78 51.14 33.35
CA HIS A 44 41.07 49.87 33.51
C HIS A 44 41.99 48.68 33.27
N GLU A 45 42.06 47.78 34.24
CA GLU A 45 42.71 46.47 34.11
C GLU A 45 41.69 45.37 33.84
N TRP A 46 41.95 44.50 32.87
CA TRP A 46 41.13 43.31 32.61
C TRP A 46 41.93 42.17 31.97
N LEU A 47 41.40 40.95 32.11
CA LEU A 47 41.90 39.77 31.43
C LEU A 47 41.32 39.67 30.02
N VAL A 48 42.18 39.58 29.02
CA VAL A 48 41.78 39.48 27.61
C VAL A 48 42.46 38.30 26.94
N GLU A 49 41.76 37.66 26.00
CA GLU A 49 42.39 36.68 25.13
C GLU A 49 43.32 37.42 24.15
N PRO A 50 44.60 37.02 24.00
CA PRO A 50 45.56 37.73 23.17
C PRO A 50 45.09 38.01 21.74
N SER A 51 44.32 37.07 21.17
CA SER A 51 43.72 37.18 19.84
C SER A 51 42.73 38.34 19.67
N SER A 52 42.07 38.80 20.75
CA SER A 52 41.08 39.87 20.71
C SER A 52 41.72 41.24 20.52
N LEU A 53 42.85 41.51 21.19
CA LEU A 53 43.58 42.76 20.98
C LEU A 53 44.13 42.84 19.55
N LEU A 54 44.64 41.72 19.02
CA LEU A 54 45.15 41.66 17.64
C LEU A 54 44.07 41.83 16.56
N LYS A 55 42.79 41.65 16.91
CA LYS A 55 41.64 41.93 16.01
C LYS A 55 41.18 43.39 16.07
N GLY A 56 41.79 44.23 16.90
CA GLY A 56 41.40 45.62 17.09
C GLY A 56 40.31 45.84 18.15
N TYR A 57 39.94 44.83 18.95
CA TYR A 57 39.04 45.05 20.09
C TYR A 57 39.77 45.81 21.21
N GLY A 58 39.09 46.80 21.80
CA GLY A 58 39.68 47.69 22.81
C GLY A 58 39.01 47.61 24.19
N CYS A 59 39.35 48.58 25.05
CA CYS A 59 38.82 48.65 26.42
C CYS A 59 37.30 48.86 26.46
N ARG A 60 36.60 47.98 27.18
CA ARG A 60 35.13 48.03 27.34
C ARG A 60 34.66 49.29 28.08
N LYS A 61 35.42 49.79 29.06
CA LYS A 61 35.05 51.01 29.80
C LYS A 61 35.11 52.24 28.89
N CYS A 62 36.20 52.43 28.15
CA CYS A 62 36.31 53.50 27.14
C CYS A 62 35.23 53.39 26.06
N GLY A 63 34.90 52.17 25.63
CA GLY A 63 33.84 51.93 24.64
C GLY A 63 32.43 52.29 25.15
N ILE A 64 32.17 52.17 26.44
CA ILE A 64 30.91 52.59 27.06
C ILE A 64 30.86 54.11 27.20
N GLN A 65 31.94 54.74 27.66
CA GLN A 65 32.03 56.20 27.83
C GLN A 65 31.86 56.97 26.52
N ASN A 66 32.35 56.42 25.40
CA ASN A 66 32.25 57.04 24.08
C ASN A 66 31.02 56.60 23.27
N ARG A 67 30.03 55.97 23.88
CA ARG A 67 28.84 55.48 23.18
C ARG A 67 27.94 56.67 22.81
N LYS A 68 27.71 56.88 21.50
CA LYS A 68 26.74 57.89 21.04
C LYS A 68 25.37 57.65 21.70
N PRO A 69 24.66 58.71 22.13
CA PRO A 69 23.33 58.59 22.70
C PRO A 69 22.37 57.90 21.72
N ARG A 70 21.39 57.17 22.25
CA ARG A 70 20.34 56.56 21.42
C ARG A 70 19.47 57.68 20.85
N LYS A 71 19.06 57.54 19.60
CA LYS A 71 18.12 58.47 18.96
C LYS A 71 16.82 58.54 19.75
N THR A 72 16.28 59.74 19.92
CA THR A 72 14.96 59.95 20.53
C THR A 72 13.85 59.65 19.52
N ASN A 73 12.61 59.56 20.00
CA ASN A 73 11.44 59.41 19.14
C ASN A 73 11.28 60.61 18.19
N ASP A 74 11.51 61.82 18.69
CA ASP A 74 11.36 63.06 17.92
C ASP A 74 12.43 63.19 16.83
N GLU A 75 13.66 62.78 17.13
CA GLU A 75 14.74 62.72 16.13
C GLU A 75 14.43 61.72 15.02
N PHE A 76 13.84 60.56 15.37
CA PHE A 76 13.42 59.56 14.39
C PHE A 76 12.29 60.09 13.49
N CYS A 77 11.24 60.66 14.08
CA CYS A 77 10.12 61.24 13.34
C CYS A 77 10.59 62.40 12.43
N SER A 78 11.52 63.23 12.90
CA SER A 78 12.10 64.31 12.10
C SER A 78 12.90 63.77 10.90
N GLN A 79 13.65 62.69 11.07
CA GLN A 79 14.37 62.04 9.96
C GLN A 79 13.42 61.45 8.92
N VAL A 80 12.32 60.84 9.35
CA VAL A 80 11.30 60.34 8.41
C VAL A 80 10.65 61.48 7.67
N LYS A 81 10.28 62.57 8.37
CA LYS A 81 9.68 63.75 7.77
C LYS A 81 10.58 64.39 6.71
N ASN A 82 11.89 64.43 6.94
CA ASN A 82 12.86 64.93 5.95
C ASN A 82 12.99 64.03 4.72
N LEU A 83 12.77 62.71 4.85
CA LEU A 83 12.90 61.76 3.74
C LEU A 83 11.61 61.60 2.92
N TRP A 84 10.45 61.62 3.60
CA TRP A 84 9.16 61.21 3.04
C TRP A 84 8.06 62.27 3.22
N GLY A 85 8.38 63.46 3.75
CA GLY A 85 7.37 64.49 4.05
C GLY A 85 6.42 64.10 5.18
N ASN A 86 5.21 64.64 5.17
CA ASN A 86 4.19 64.42 6.21
C ASN A 86 3.25 63.22 5.92
N GLU A 87 3.63 62.30 5.04
CA GLU A 87 2.74 61.23 4.55
C GLU A 87 2.64 60.03 5.51
N TYR A 88 3.57 59.88 6.44
CA TYR A 88 3.69 58.71 7.31
C TYR A 88 3.56 59.08 8.79
N VAL A 89 2.66 58.39 9.49
CA VAL A 89 2.40 58.58 10.93
C VAL A 89 2.74 57.29 11.69
N PHE A 90 3.64 57.38 12.66
CA PHE A 90 3.96 56.23 13.51
C PHE A 90 3.02 56.15 14.71
N LEU A 91 2.41 54.98 14.91
CA LEU A 91 1.47 54.72 16.01
C LEU A 91 2.17 54.23 17.28
N ASP A 92 3.39 53.73 17.15
CA ASP A 92 4.20 53.25 18.26
C ASP A 92 5.47 54.11 18.39
N ASN A 93 5.92 54.33 19.63
CA ASN A 93 7.16 55.06 19.90
C ASN A 93 8.39 54.28 19.42
N TYR A 94 9.39 55.00 18.94
CA TYR A 94 10.70 54.47 18.58
C TYR A 94 11.40 53.89 19.81
N VAL A 95 11.73 52.60 19.76
CA VAL A 95 12.50 51.91 20.80
C VAL A 95 13.97 51.79 20.41
N ASN A 96 14.24 51.29 19.21
CA ASN A 96 15.57 51.17 18.62
C ASN A 96 15.46 50.93 17.10
N ALA A 97 16.60 50.89 16.40
CA ALA A 97 16.64 50.78 14.95
C ALA A 97 16.08 49.46 14.37
N THR A 98 15.94 48.42 15.19
CA THR A 98 15.57 47.06 14.78
C THR A 98 14.18 46.62 15.25
N THR A 99 13.63 47.22 16.31
CA THR A 99 12.30 46.91 16.81
C THR A 99 11.26 47.41 15.81
N LYS A 100 10.35 46.52 15.39
CA LYS A 100 9.28 46.87 14.45
C LYS A 100 8.25 47.74 15.14
N ILE A 101 7.84 48.82 14.48
CA ILE A 101 6.83 49.77 14.94
C ILE A 101 5.72 49.88 13.89
N ARG A 102 4.48 50.15 14.31
CA ARG A 102 3.36 50.37 13.40
C ARG A 102 3.44 51.74 12.75
N CYS A 103 3.29 51.77 11.43
CA CYS A 103 3.24 52.96 10.60
C CYS A 103 1.91 52.98 9.83
N LEU A 104 1.29 54.16 9.80
CA LEU A 104 0.11 54.50 9.01
C LEU A 104 0.57 55.37 7.84
N HIS A 105 0.19 55.00 6.63
CA HIS A 105 0.34 55.86 5.46
C HIS A 105 -0.93 56.70 5.32
N SER A 106 -0.84 58.01 5.55
CA SER A 106 -1.98 58.94 5.60
C SER A 106 -2.73 59.01 4.26
N ILE A 107 -2.09 58.67 3.14
CA ILE A 107 -2.71 58.72 1.80
C ILE A 107 -3.59 57.51 1.53
N CYS A 108 -3.13 56.28 1.81
CA CYS A 108 -3.89 55.06 1.50
C CYS A 108 -4.55 54.40 2.73
N GLY A 109 -4.34 54.95 3.93
CA GLY A 109 -4.91 54.43 5.18
C GLY A 109 -4.35 53.07 5.63
N THR A 110 -3.32 52.54 4.95
CA THR A 110 -2.76 51.23 5.30
C THR A 110 -1.91 51.34 6.57
N ILE A 111 -2.11 50.40 7.49
CA ILE A 111 -1.31 50.25 8.72
C ILE A 111 -0.46 48.98 8.60
N TRP A 112 0.86 49.09 8.76
CA TRP A 112 1.76 47.94 8.76
C TRP A 112 2.92 48.09 9.74
N LYS A 113 3.58 46.98 10.06
CA LYS A 113 4.76 46.97 10.92
C LYS A 113 6.02 47.17 10.08
N VAL A 114 6.83 48.15 10.45
CA VAL A 114 8.07 48.50 9.75
C VAL A 114 9.27 48.56 10.68
N THR A 115 10.44 48.22 10.17
CA THR A 115 11.71 48.32 10.91
C THR A 115 12.33 49.70 10.66
N PRO A 116 12.57 50.55 11.69
CA PRO A 116 13.09 51.90 11.54
C PRO A 116 14.37 52.02 10.70
N LYS A 117 15.35 51.12 10.89
CA LYS A 117 16.59 51.09 10.10
C LYS A 117 16.31 50.89 8.61
N SER A 118 15.42 49.94 8.28
CA SER A 118 15.07 49.66 6.90
C SER A 118 14.31 50.83 6.28
N PHE A 119 13.43 51.47 7.05
CA PHE A 119 12.60 52.56 6.58
C PHE A 119 13.39 53.83 6.25
N LEU A 120 14.44 54.12 7.04
CA LEU A 120 15.33 55.27 6.81
C LEU A 120 16.33 55.04 5.67
N HIS A 121 16.82 53.81 5.48
CA HIS A 121 17.89 53.53 4.50
C HIS A 121 17.39 53.06 3.14
N ASN A 122 16.20 52.47 3.04
CA ASN A 122 15.68 51.91 1.79
C ASN A 122 14.52 52.75 1.23
N LYS A 123 14.78 53.57 0.20
CA LYS A 123 13.74 54.33 -0.52
C LYS A 123 12.69 53.46 -1.22
N LYS A 124 12.89 52.14 -1.33
CA LYS A 124 11.87 51.18 -1.80
C LYS A 124 11.04 50.57 -0.66
N GLY A 125 11.35 50.88 0.60
CA GLY A 125 10.68 50.38 1.80
C GLY A 125 9.43 51.16 2.21
N GLY A 126 8.81 51.89 1.27
CA GLY A 126 7.59 52.68 1.49
C GLY A 126 6.36 51.81 1.75
N CYS A 127 5.18 52.42 1.63
CA CYS A 127 3.92 51.71 1.88
C CYS A 127 3.75 50.49 0.93
N PRO A 128 3.56 49.27 1.45
CA PRO A 128 3.51 48.06 0.63
C PRO A 128 2.31 48.01 -0.32
N THR A 129 1.21 48.68 0.04
CA THR A 129 0.02 48.78 -0.82
C THR A 129 0.23 49.78 -1.96
N CYS A 130 0.91 50.90 -1.72
CA CYS A 130 1.22 51.88 -2.77
C CYS A 130 2.37 51.44 -3.68
N ALA A 131 3.29 50.61 -3.19
CA ALA A 131 4.40 50.09 -4.00
C ALA A 131 3.96 49.03 -5.03
N TYR A 132 2.84 48.35 -4.81
CA TYR A 132 2.37 47.21 -5.62
C TYR A 132 0.89 47.28 -6.04
N GLY A 133 0.15 48.34 -5.68
CA GLY A 133 -1.29 48.46 -5.90
C GLY A 133 -1.67 49.69 -6.74
N LYS A 134 -2.71 49.53 -7.56
CA LYS A 134 -3.36 50.60 -8.33
C LYS A 134 -3.84 51.71 -7.38
N SER A 135 -3.65 52.97 -7.76
CA SER A 135 -4.10 54.12 -6.96
C SER A 135 -5.62 54.34 -7.07
N GLN A 136 -6.22 55.06 -6.11
CA GLN A 136 -7.64 55.44 -6.16
C GLN A 136 -8.01 56.20 -7.45
N GLN A 137 -7.10 57.06 -7.94
CA GLN A 137 -7.32 57.84 -9.16
C GLN A 137 -7.32 56.95 -10.40
N GLU A 138 -6.39 56.01 -10.50
CA GLU A 138 -6.34 55.05 -11.60
C GLU A 138 -7.56 54.12 -11.60
N PHE A 139 -7.99 53.65 -10.43
CA PHE A 139 -9.21 52.85 -10.30
C PHE A 139 -10.46 53.62 -10.74
N THR A 140 -10.65 54.86 -10.27
CA THR A 140 -11.78 55.69 -10.68
C THR A 140 -11.79 55.95 -12.19
N LYS A 141 -10.62 56.21 -12.79
CA LYS A 141 -10.48 56.42 -14.24
C LYS A 141 -10.84 55.18 -15.05
N GLU A 142 -10.42 54.00 -14.59
CA GLU A 142 -10.72 52.72 -15.24
C GLU A 142 -12.22 52.38 -15.17
N ILE A 143 -12.86 52.58 -14.02
CA ILE A 143 -14.31 52.41 -13.88
C ILE A 143 -15.05 53.39 -14.81
N LYS A 144 -14.64 54.66 -14.83
CA LYS A 144 -15.25 55.67 -15.69
C LYS A 144 -15.10 55.33 -17.18
N ASN A 145 -13.96 54.77 -17.59
CA ASN A 145 -13.76 54.30 -18.96
C ASN A 145 -14.62 53.07 -19.29
N LEU A 146 -14.91 52.20 -18.32
CA LEU A 146 -15.65 50.95 -18.52
C LEU A 146 -17.17 51.14 -18.55
N VAL A 147 -17.71 51.93 -17.62
CA VAL A 147 -19.17 52.06 -17.40
C VAL A 147 -19.64 53.52 -17.31
N GLY A 148 -18.77 54.49 -17.58
CA GLY A 148 -19.11 55.92 -17.47
C GLY A 148 -19.53 56.30 -16.05
N ASP A 149 -20.60 57.09 -15.97
CA ASP A 149 -21.18 57.56 -14.71
C ASP A 149 -22.37 56.68 -14.23
N GLU A 150 -22.54 55.48 -14.79
CA GLU A 150 -23.64 54.56 -14.43
C GLU A 150 -23.49 53.97 -13.01
N TYR A 151 -22.26 53.85 -12.53
CA TYR A 151 -21.94 53.28 -11.22
C TYR A 151 -21.09 54.25 -10.40
N SER A 152 -21.29 54.26 -9.08
CA SER A 152 -20.50 55.07 -8.16
C SER A 152 -19.98 54.22 -7.00
N PHE A 153 -18.66 54.22 -6.82
CA PHE A 153 -18.02 53.58 -5.67
C PHE A 153 -17.96 54.59 -4.51
N ILE A 154 -18.65 54.26 -3.42
CA ILE A 154 -18.80 55.13 -2.25
C ILE A 154 -17.57 55.01 -1.32
N GLU A 155 -17.04 53.79 -1.19
CA GLU A 155 -15.86 53.53 -0.37
C GLU A 155 -14.56 53.66 -1.18
N THR A 156 -13.47 54.04 -0.51
CA THR A 156 -12.14 54.15 -1.10
C THR A 156 -11.60 52.78 -1.51
N TYR A 157 -10.89 52.72 -2.64
CA TYR A 157 -10.17 51.55 -3.14
C TYR A 157 -9.01 51.22 -2.21
N ILE A 158 -9.10 50.04 -1.60
CA ILE A 158 -8.05 49.47 -0.75
C ILE A 158 -7.22 48.45 -1.54
N GLY A 159 -7.83 47.78 -2.52
CA GLY A 159 -7.21 46.75 -3.35
C GLY A 159 -8.23 45.80 -4.01
N ASP A 160 -7.78 45.04 -5.00
CA ASP A 160 -8.62 44.20 -5.86
C ASP A 160 -9.39 43.07 -5.14
N GLY A 161 -8.87 42.60 -4.02
CA GLY A 161 -9.46 41.53 -3.22
C GLY A 161 -10.46 42.00 -2.15
N SER A 162 -10.44 43.29 -1.82
CA SER A 162 -11.22 43.88 -0.73
C SER A 162 -12.60 44.30 -1.24
N LYS A 163 -13.65 43.98 -0.49
CA LYS A 163 -15.01 44.41 -0.85
C LYS A 163 -15.17 45.89 -0.52
N ILE A 164 -15.63 46.66 -1.49
CA ILE A 164 -15.98 48.07 -1.35
C ILE A 164 -17.44 48.32 -1.73
N LEU A 165 -18.07 49.32 -1.11
CA LEU A 165 -19.45 49.70 -1.37
C LEU A 165 -19.60 50.39 -2.73
N CYS A 166 -20.49 49.85 -3.57
CA CYS A 166 -20.85 50.36 -4.89
C CYS A 166 -22.35 50.65 -4.95
N ARG A 167 -22.72 51.75 -5.62
CA ARG A 167 -24.09 52.14 -5.94
C ARG A 167 -24.28 52.07 -7.46
N HIS A 168 -25.39 51.51 -7.89
CA HIS A 168 -25.84 51.61 -9.28
C HIS A 168 -26.76 52.82 -9.41
N ASN A 169 -26.33 53.84 -10.15
CA ASN A 169 -27.01 55.14 -10.15
C ASN A 169 -28.39 55.09 -10.81
N ILE A 170 -28.63 54.11 -11.70
CA ILE A 170 -29.93 53.93 -12.36
C ILE A 170 -30.99 53.37 -11.40
N CYS A 171 -30.70 52.28 -10.67
CA CYS A 171 -31.68 51.65 -9.77
C CYS A 171 -31.54 52.06 -8.30
N GLY A 172 -30.51 52.84 -7.95
CA GLY A 172 -30.21 53.28 -6.59
C GLY A 172 -29.72 52.18 -5.65
N TYR A 173 -29.57 50.94 -6.10
CA TYR A 173 -29.19 49.83 -5.23
C TYR A 173 -27.71 49.92 -4.83
N GLU A 174 -27.45 49.72 -3.53
CA GLU A 174 -26.11 49.71 -2.94
C GLU A 174 -25.72 48.30 -2.50
N TRP A 175 -24.52 47.87 -2.86
CA TRP A 175 -24.00 46.57 -2.43
C TRP A 175 -22.47 46.56 -2.33
N LYS A 176 -21.95 45.63 -1.53
CA LYS A 176 -20.52 45.40 -1.38
C LYS A 176 -20.02 44.45 -2.46
N THR A 177 -19.07 44.90 -3.28
CA THR A 177 -18.45 44.09 -4.34
C THR A 177 -16.93 44.23 -4.33
N LYS A 178 -16.23 43.26 -4.91
CA LYS A 178 -14.77 43.35 -5.08
C LYS A 178 -14.46 44.09 -6.39
N PRO A 179 -13.50 45.04 -6.42
CA PRO A 179 -13.10 45.76 -7.62
C PRO A 179 -12.79 44.83 -8.81
N ASN A 180 -11.99 43.78 -8.60
CA ASN A 180 -11.65 42.84 -9.67
C ASN A 180 -12.87 42.07 -10.19
N THR A 181 -13.81 41.69 -9.32
CA THR A 181 -15.05 41.01 -9.73
C THR A 181 -15.95 41.94 -10.57
N PHE A 182 -15.99 43.22 -10.24
CA PHE A 182 -16.72 44.23 -11.02
C PHE A 182 -16.05 44.48 -12.37
N LEU A 183 -14.73 44.63 -12.42
CA LEU A 183 -13.97 44.79 -13.66
C LEU A 183 -14.14 43.59 -14.60
N ASN A 184 -14.19 42.36 -14.06
CA ASN A 184 -14.44 41.13 -14.81
C ASN A 184 -15.91 40.92 -15.25
N GLY A 185 -16.75 41.94 -15.19
CA GLY A 185 -18.10 41.91 -15.79
C GLY A 185 -19.26 41.66 -14.83
N SER A 186 -19.02 41.53 -13.52
CA SER A 186 -20.14 41.49 -12.56
C SER A 186 -20.80 42.88 -12.46
N ARG A 187 -22.14 42.92 -12.48
CA ARG A 187 -22.95 44.15 -12.45
C ARG A 187 -23.93 44.16 -11.29
N CYS A 188 -24.76 45.21 -11.21
CA CYS A 188 -25.74 45.40 -10.15
C CYS A 188 -26.58 44.13 -9.92
N PRO A 189 -26.54 43.52 -8.71
CA PRO A 189 -27.33 42.33 -8.40
C PRO A 189 -28.84 42.55 -8.45
N ASN A 190 -29.31 43.80 -8.35
CA ASN A 190 -30.74 44.10 -8.44
C ASN A 190 -31.23 44.21 -9.89
N CYS A 191 -30.39 44.69 -10.81
CA CYS A 191 -30.73 44.83 -12.23
C CYS A 191 -30.35 43.60 -13.07
N PHE A 192 -29.22 42.97 -12.73
CA PHE A 192 -28.63 41.85 -13.47
C PHE A 192 -28.55 40.56 -12.66
N GLY A 193 -28.89 40.58 -11.36
CA GLY A 193 -29.00 39.36 -10.59
C GLY A 193 -30.32 38.65 -10.88
N SER A 194 -30.26 37.34 -11.06
CA SER A 194 -31.47 36.51 -11.18
C SER A 194 -32.32 36.71 -9.93
N LYS A 195 -33.57 37.21 -10.10
CA LYS A 195 -34.53 37.31 -8.99
C LYS A 195 -34.57 35.96 -8.25
N ARG A 196 -34.37 35.98 -6.93
CA ARG A 196 -34.38 34.75 -6.13
C ARG A 196 -35.76 34.09 -6.25
N LYS A 197 -35.79 32.83 -6.67
CA LYS A 197 -37.03 32.05 -6.76
C LYS A 197 -37.68 31.96 -5.39
N SER A 198 -38.97 32.20 -5.31
CA SER A 198 -39.76 31.94 -4.10
C SER A 198 -40.06 30.45 -3.95
N THR A 199 -40.47 30.02 -2.74
CA THR A 199 -40.93 28.63 -2.50
C THR A 199 -42.09 28.26 -3.43
N ILE A 200 -43.01 29.21 -3.68
CA ILE A 200 -44.15 29.02 -4.58
C ILE A 200 -43.68 28.84 -6.03
N GLN A 201 -42.72 29.64 -6.49
CA GLN A 201 -42.15 29.49 -7.83
C GLN A 201 -41.45 28.14 -7.99
N PHE A 202 -40.75 27.67 -6.96
CA PHE A 202 -40.13 26.35 -6.98
C PHE A 202 -41.15 25.20 -6.99
N GLN A 203 -42.25 25.30 -6.23
CA GLN A 203 -43.36 24.33 -6.29
C GLN A 203 -43.98 24.30 -7.69
N ASN A 204 -44.27 25.46 -8.29
CA ASN A 204 -44.81 25.55 -9.64
C ASN A 204 -43.88 24.91 -10.70
N GLU A 205 -42.56 25.05 -10.56
CA GLU A 205 -41.59 24.38 -11.45
C GLU A 205 -41.62 22.86 -11.30
N LEU A 206 -41.81 22.35 -10.08
CA LEU A 206 -41.98 20.92 -9.86
C LEU A 206 -43.30 20.42 -10.45
N ASP A 207 -44.38 21.17 -10.31
CA ASP A 207 -45.69 20.82 -10.86
C ASP A 207 -45.71 20.88 -12.39
N GLN A 208 -44.96 21.79 -13.01
CA GLN A 208 -44.80 21.82 -14.48
C GLN A 208 -44.06 20.58 -15.01
N LEU A 209 -43.07 20.07 -14.27
CA LEU A 209 -42.28 18.90 -14.69
C LEU A 209 -42.95 17.57 -14.30
N TYR A 210 -43.57 17.52 -13.13
CA TYR A 210 -44.12 16.34 -12.49
C TYR A 210 -45.47 16.69 -11.82
N PRO A 211 -46.54 16.89 -12.60
CA PRO A 211 -47.82 17.39 -12.10
C PRO A 211 -48.33 16.62 -10.88
N GLY A 212 -48.36 17.28 -9.72
CA GLY A 212 -48.89 16.70 -8.48
C GLY A 212 -48.09 15.54 -7.87
N GLU A 213 -46.90 15.21 -8.38
CA GLU A 213 -46.08 14.12 -7.85
C GLU A 213 -45.29 14.51 -6.59
N TYR A 214 -44.96 15.80 -6.44
CA TYR A 214 -44.10 16.31 -5.37
C TYR A 214 -44.70 17.53 -4.68
N GLU A 215 -44.55 17.58 -3.37
CA GLU A 215 -44.96 18.70 -2.53
C GLU A 215 -43.79 19.21 -1.70
N VAL A 216 -43.57 20.51 -1.71
CA VAL A 216 -42.49 21.18 -0.97
C VAL A 216 -42.95 21.48 0.46
N LEU A 217 -42.26 20.90 1.45
CA LEU A 217 -42.58 21.04 2.88
C LEU A 217 -41.64 22.01 3.62
N GLY A 218 -40.68 22.62 2.92
CA GLY A 218 -39.69 23.53 3.51
C GLY A 218 -39.57 24.84 2.76
N GLU A 219 -38.85 25.80 3.34
CA GLU A 219 -38.59 27.09 2.71
C GLU A 219 -37.46 26.99 1.67
N TYR A 220 -37.69 27.53 0.47
CA TYR A 220 -36.65 27.62 -0.55
C TYR A 220 -35.68 28.78 -0.24
N LYS A 221 -34.41 28.46 -0.02
CA LYS A 221 -33.34 29.45 0.18
C LYS A 221 -32.51 29.64 -1.08
N THR A 222 -31.94 28.57 -1.61
CA THR A 222 -31.12 28.56 -2.83
C THR A 222 -31.22 27.22 -3.56
N ALA A 223 -30.76 27.16 -4.82
CA ALA A 223 -30.77 25.94 -5.62
C ALA A 223 -29.90 24.80 -5.06
N HIS A 224 -28.98 25.12 -4.14
CA HIS A 224 -27.99 24.19 -3.57
C HIS A 224 -28.20 23.89 -2.08
N THR A 225 -29.06 24.66 -1.39
CA THR A 225 -29.45 24.40 -0.01
C THR A 225 -30.51 23.32 0.01
N LYS A 226 -30.37 22.30 0.87
CA LYS A 226 -31.36 21.22 0.95
C LYS A 226 -32.71 21.76 1.40
N ILE A 227 -33.77 21.24 0.80
CA ILE A 227 -35.17 21.51 1.12
C ILE A 227 -35.88 20.18 1.36
N LYS A 228 -36.88 20.19 2.24
CA LYS A 228 -37.70 19.01 2.54
C LYS A 228 -38.83 18.91 1.52
N VAL A 229 -38.94 17.74 0.87
CA VAL A 229 -40.00 17.46 -0.11
C VAL A 229 -40.69 16.14 0.21
N ARG A 230 -41.96 16.03 -0.16
CA ARG A 230 -42.79 14.84 -0.08
C ARG A 230 -43.10 14.33 -1.48
N HIS A 231 -42.91 13.04 -1.73
CA HIS A 231 -43.38 12.40 -2.95
C HIS A 231 -44.76 11.81 -2.69
N VAL A 232 -45.78 12.43 -3.28
CA VAL A 232 -47.20 12.15 -3.03
C VAL A 232 -47.55 10.67 -3.30
N PRO A 233 -47.14 10.04 -4.42
CA PRO A 233 -47.53 8.66 -4.72
C PRO A 233 -47.04 7.59 -3.73
N CYS A 234 -46.01 7.87 -2.93
CA CYS A 234 -45.50 6.89 -1.95
C CYS A 234 -45.39 7.44 -0.53
N ASP A 235 -45.97 8.63 -0.31
CA ASP A 235 -45.97 9.40 0.93
C ASP A 235 -44.62 9.39 1.66
N TYR A 236 -43.52 9.56 0.89
CA TYR A 236 -42.18 9.54 1.44
C TYR A 236 -41.60 10.94 1.45
N THR A 237 -41.10 11.37 2.61
CA THR A 237 -40.47 12.68 2.80
C THR A 237 -38.96 12.54 2.92
N TRP A 238 -38.19 13.40 2.23
CA TRP A 238 -36.74 13.46 2.36
C TRP A 238 -36.20 14.85 2.05
N GLU A 239 -34.92 15.04 2.35
CA GLU A 239 -34.20 16.27 2.03
C GLU A 239 -33.42 16.14 0.71
N ILE A 240 -33.60 17.10 -0.18
CA ILE A 240 -32.92 17.15 -1.48
C ILE A 240 -32.52 18.57 -1.84
N LYS A 241 -31.48 18.72 -2.66
CA LYS A 241 -31.13 20.02 -3.25
C LYS A 241 -32.15 20.36 -4.36
N PRO A 242 -32.74 21.55 -4.41
CA PRO A 242 -33.72 21.93 -5.43
C PRO A 242 -33.24 21.69 -6.87
N ASN A 243 -31.99 22.01 -7.20
CA ASN A 243 -31.46 21.74 -8.54
C ASN A 243 -31.41 20.23 -8.87
N ALA A 244 -31.22 19.38 -7.88
CA ALA A 244 -31.07 17.94 -8.11
C ALA A 244 -32.39 17.25 -8.49
N ILE A 245 -33.52 17.69 -7.92
CA ILE A 245 -34.85 17.18 -8.29
C ILE A 245 -35.27 17.67 -9.68
N LEU A 246 -34.90 18.91 -10.04
CA LEU A 246 -35.10 19.47 -11.38
C LEU A 246 -34.28 18.69 -12.43
N ILE A 247 -33.02 18.33 -12.14
CA ILE A 247 -32.15 17.51 -13.02
C ILE A 247 -32.44 15.99 -12.88
N LYS A 248 -33.72 15.63 -12.79
CA LYS A 248 -34.24 14.25 -12.84
C LYS A 248 -33.86 13.28 -11.69
N LYS A 249 -33.35 13.71 -10.52
CA LYS A 249 -33.27 12.78 -9.36
C LYS A 249 -34.67 12.52 -8.78
N ARG A 250 -35.16 11.29 -8.94
CA ARG A 250 -36.49 10.82 -8.49
C ARG A 250 -36.51 10.42 -7.02
N CYS A 251 -37.71 10.16 -6.49
CA CYS A 251 -37.90 9.64 -5.15
C CYS A 251 -37.02 8.39 -4.88
N PRO A 252 -36.14 8.42 -3.87
CA PRO A 252 -35.21 7.33 -3.60
C PRO A 252 -35.92 6.05 -3.15
N ARG A 253 -37.05 6.17 -2.43
CA ARG A 253 -37.87 5.02 -2.01
C ARG A 253 -38.46 4.27 -3.21
N CYS A 254 -38.99 5.00 -4.19
CA CYS A 254 -39.51 4.41 -5.41
C CYS A 254 -38.41 3.80 -6.29
N SER A 255 -37.25 4.45 -6.37
CA SER A 255 -36.07 3.90 -7.06
C SER A 255 -35.62 2.57 -6.45
N MET A 256 -35.54 2.51 -5.11
CA MET A 256 -35.18 1.29 -4.37
C MET A 256 -36.18 0.16 -4.62
N ARG A 257 -37.49 0.43 -4.55
CA ARG A 257 -38.54 -0.57 -4.86
C ARG A 257 -38.40 -1.12 -6.29
N LYS A 258 -38.18 -0.26 -7.29
CA LYS A 258 -37.95 -0.68 -8.69
C LYS A 258 -36.69 -1.53 -8.83
N GLN A 259 -35.63 -1.23 -8.07
CA GLN A 259 -34.41 -2.01 -8.07
C GLN A 259 -34.59 -3.41 -7.45
N VAL A 260 -35.34 -3.51 -6.33
CA VAL A 260 -35.67 -4.81 -5.70
C VAL A 260 -36.48 -5.68 -6.65
N VAL A 261 -37.55 -5.13 -7.27
CA VAL A 261 -38.37 -5.86 -8.24
C VAL A 261 -37.55 -6.32 -9.46
N ARG A 262 -36.62 -5.49 -9.96
CA ARG A 262 -35.69 -5.89 -11.03
C ARG A 262 -34.72 -7.02 -10.62
N GLN A 263 -34.40 -7.13 -9.33
CA GLN A 263 -33.46 -8.14 -8.82
C GLN A 263 -34.15 -9.47 -8.46
N THR A 264 -35.43 -9.45 -8.08
CA THR A 264 -36.22 -10.66 -7.82
C THR A 264 -37.00 -11.05 -9.08
N ARG A 265 -36.39 -11.85 -9.96
CA ARG A 265 -37.15 -12.51 -11.04
C ARG A 265 -38.09 -13.55 -10.41
N PRO A 266 -39.42 -13.49 -10.63
CA PRO A 266 -40.35 -14.49 -10.11
C PRO A 266 -40.05 -15.89 -10.68
N TYR A 267 -40.38 -16.93 -9.91
CA TYR A 267 -40.17 -18.34 -10.28
C TYR A 267 -40.83 -18.67 -11.63
N ASP A 268 -42.09 -18.28 -11.81
CA ASP A 268 -42.87 -18.60 -13.01
C ASP A 268 -42.29 -17.96 -14.30
N ASP A 269 -41.79 -16.73 -14.18
CA ASP A 269 -41.15 -16.04 -15.30
C ASP A 269 -39.82 -16.71 -15.69
N PHE A 270 -39.06 -17.20 -14.70
CA PHE A 270 -37.82 -17.95 -14.97
C PHE A 270 -38.10 -19.27 -15.68
N VAL A 271 -39.11 -20.03 -15.23
CA VAL A 271 -39.50 -21.32 -15.84
C VAL A 271 -39.97 -21.11 -17.28
N ARG A 272 -40.78 -20.07 -17.54
CA ARG A 272 -41.22 -19.72 -18.90
C ARG A 272 -40.05 -19.47 -19.86
N GLU A 273 -39.01 -18.78 -19.42
CA GLU A 273 -37.85 -18.49 -20.28
C GLU A 273 -37.00 -19.74 -20.56
N VAL A 274 -36.81 -20.61 -19.56
CA VAL A 274 -36.15 -21.90 -19.77
C VAL A 274 -36.94 -22.74 -20.77
N HIS A 275 -38.27 -22.77 -20.64
CA HIS A 275 -39.14 -23.48 -21.57
C HIS A 275 -39.12 -22.87 -22.98
N GLN A 276 -39.07 -21.54 -23.11
CA GLN A 276 -38.97 -20.90 -24.42
C GLN A 276 -37.65 -21.24 -25.15
N LYS A 277 -36.55 -21.40 -24.41
CA LYS A 277 -35.23 -21.65 -24.98
C LYS A 277 -34.96 -23.13 -25.27
N TYR A 278 -35.37 -24.01 -24.36
CA TYR A 278 -35.03 -25.44 -24.41
C TYR A 278 -36.26 -26.35 -24.51
N GLY A 279 -37.46 -25.78 -24.69
CA GLY A 279 -38.71 -26.52 -24.64
C GLY A 279 -38.91 -27.22 -23.30
N ASN A 280 -39.47 -28.43 -23.34
CA ASN A 280 -39.73 -29.24 -22.17
C ASN A 280 -38.53 -30.07 -21.68
N ALA A 281 -37.31 -29.83 -22.19
CA ALA A 281 -36.14 -30.68 -21.94
C ALA A 281 -35.65 -30.64 -20.47
N TYR A 282 -35.91 -29.56 -19.73
CA TYR A 282 -35.42 -29.39 -18.35
C TYR A 282 -36.57 -29.23 -17.36
N ILE A 283 -36.43 -29.86 -16.18
CA ILE A 283 -37.24 -29.61 -14.99
C ILE A 283 -36.41 -28.76 -14.05
N VAL A 284 -36.97 -27.66 -13.57
CA VAL A 284 -36.32 -26.71 -12.66
C VAL A 284 -37.04 -26.75 -11.34
N ASP A 285 -36.31 -26.95 -10.24
CA ASP A 285 -36.86 -26.91 -8.88
C ASP A 285 -36.43 -25.66 -8.12
N ASN A 286 -37.42 -25.03 -7.46
CA ASN A 286 -37.25 -24.04 -6.38
C ASN A 286 -36.24 -22.91 -6.69
N TYR A 287 -36.50 -22.11 -7.73
CA TYR A 287 -35.70 -20.93 -8.04
C TYR A 287 -35.88 -19.83 -6.98
N GLN A 288 -34.82 -19.59 -6.20
CA GLN A 288 -34.81 -18.60 -5.10
C GLN A 288 -33.99 -17.33 -5.45
N GLY A 289 -33.86 -17.02 -6.74
CA GLY A 289 -33.16 -15.82 -7.22
C GLY A 289 -31.76 -16.08 -7.81
N ARG A 290 -31.16 -15.02 -8.37
CA ARG A 290 -29.94 -15.09 -9.19
C ARG A 290 -28.69 -15.63 -8.48
N HIS A 291 -28.57 -15.43 -7.18
CA HIS A 291 -27.37 -15.77 -6.40
C HIS A 291 -27.46 -17.12 -5.68
N LYS A 292 -28.59 -17.84 -5.83
CA LYS A 292 -28.75 -19.19 -5.29
C LYS A 292 -28.70 -20.20 -6.43
N LYS A 293 -28.06 -21.34 -6.17
CA LYS A 293 -28.09 -22.47 -7.10
C LYS A 293 -29.48 -23.08 -7.08
N LEU A 294 -29.98 -23.44 -8.26
CA LEU A 294 -31.19 -24.22 -8.44
C LEU A 294 -30.83 -25.66 -8.83
N LYS A 295 -31.76 -26.56 -8.55
CA LYS A 295 -31.68 -27.95 -8.99
C LYS A 295 -32.36 -28.08 -10.35
N VAL A 296 -31.66 -28.69 -11.30
CA VAL A 296 -32.13 -28.87 -12.67
C VAL A 296 -32.01 -30.35 -13.02
N THR A 297 -33.07 -30.91 -13.60
CA THR A 297 -33.10 -32.27 -14.13
C THR A 297 -33.25 -32.22 -15.64
N HIS A 298 -32.36 -32.88 -16.37
CA HIS A 298 -32.52 -33.04 -17.82
C HIS A 298 -33.40 -34.26 -18.09
N LYS A 299 -34.60 -34.07 -18.66
CA LYS A 299 -35.61 -35.12 -18.82
C LYS A 299 -35.13 -36.29 -19.68
N GLU A 300 -34.34 -36.03 -20.71
CA GLU A 300 -33.88 -37.08 -21.64
C GLU A 300 -32.88 -38.04 -20.98
N CYS A 301 -31.89 -37.52 -20.26
CA CYS A 301 -30.85 -38.35 -19.63
C CYS A 301 -31.07 -38.62 -18.13
N GLY A 302 -32.14 -38.06 -17.54
CA GLY A 302 -32.49 -38.15 -16.12
C GLY A 302 -31.50 -37.49 -15.15
N TYR A 303 -30.44 -36.83 -15.64
CA TYR A 303 -29.39 -36.30 -14.77
C TYR A 303 -29.84 -35.06 -14.00
N LEU A 304 -29.67 -35.11 -12.68
CA LEU A 304 -29.93 -34.02 -11.74
C LEU A 304 -28.61 -33.32 -11.37
N TRP A 305 -28.55 -31.99 -11.49
CA TRP A 305 -27.41 -31.20 -11.04
C TRP A 305 -27.80 -29.82 -10.51
N GLU A 306 -26.84 -29.16 -9.88
CA GLU A 306 -27.01 -27.81 -9.36
C GLU A 306 -26.28 -26.78 -10.23
N THR A 307 -26.98 -25.72 -10.63
CA THR A 307 -26.41 -24.62 -11.42
C THR A 307 -27.07 -23.29 -11.07
N TYR A 308 -26.53 -22.17 -11.56
CA TYR A 308 -27.17 -20.85 -11.45
C TYR A 308 -28.13 -20.61 -12.61
N GLY A 309 -29.23 -19.90 -12.34
CA GLY A 309 -30.26 -19.66 -13.36
C GLY A 309 -29.73 -18.89 -14.57
N SER A 310 -28.78 -17.97 -14.34
CA SER A 310 -28.09 -17.26 -15.41
C SER A 310 -27.26 -18.18 -16.31
N THR A 311 -26.62 -19.20 -15.74
CA THR A 311 -25.76 -20.15 -16.47
C THR A 311 -26.58 -21.10 -17.32
N LEU A 312 -27.73 -21.56 -16.82
CA LEU A 312 -28.66 -22.35 -17.62
C LEU A 312 -29.20 -21.53 -18.80
N LEU A 313 -29.63 -20.28 -18.57
CA LEU A 313 -30.13 -19.41 -19.63
C LEU A 313 -29.06 -18.94 -20.61
N SER A 314 -27.76 -18.98 -20.25
CA SER A 314 -26.68 -18.53 -21.14
C SER A 314 -26.30 -19.57 -22.22
N GLY A 315 -26.77 -20.81 -22.15
CA GLY A 315 -26.42 -21.83 -23.15
C GLY A 315 -25.80 -23.11 -22.60
N VAL A 316 -25.37 -23.13 -21.33
CA VAL A 316 -24.66 -24.27 -20.75
C VAL A 316 -25.69 -25.32 -20.31
N GLY A 317 -25.88 -26.34 -21.16
CA GLY A 317 -26.85 -27.41 -20.97
C GLY A 317 -26.38 -28.53 -20.02
N CYS A 318 -27.01 -29.70 -20.15
CA CYS A 318 -26.71 -30.85 -19.29
C CYS A 318 -25.21 -31.27 -19.38
N PRO A 319 -24.46 -31.25 -18.26
CA PRO A 319 -23.03 -31.59 -18.27
C PRO A 319 -22.75 -33.09 -18.53
N ARG A 320 -23.75 -33.96 -18.30
CA ARG A 320 -23.68 -35.37 -18.69
C ARG A 320 -23.75 -35.52 -20.21
N CYS A 321 -24.74 -34.91 -20.86
CA CYS A 321 -24.88 -34.94 -22.32
C CYS A 321 -23.72 -34.22 -23.03
N ALA A 322 -23.13 -33.21 -22.39
CA ALA A 322 -21.93 -32.53 -22.89
C ALA A 322 -20.64 -33.36 -22.72
N GLY A 323 -20.69 -34.57 -22.15
CA GLY A 323 -19.52 -35.44 -21.96
C GLY A 323 -18.53 -34.96 -20.89
N ILE A 324 -18.91 -33.96 -20.07
CA ILE A 324 -18.06 -33.42 -19.00
C ILE A 324 -18.00 -34.39 -17.82
N ILE A 325 -19.10 -35.09 -17.55
CA ILE A 325 -19.21 -36.07 -16.48
C ILE A 325 -19.12 -37.46 -17.09
N LYS A 326 -18.00 -38.14 -16.88
CA LYS A 326 -17.80 -39.54 -17.32
C LYS A 326 -18.53 -40.49 -16.37
N THR A 327 -19.24 -41.44 -16.94
CA THR A 327 -19.85 -42.57 -16.20
C THR A 327 -18.80 -43.63 -15.87
N SER A 328 -19.17 -44.60 -15.02
CA SER A 328 -18.34 -45.77 -14.72
C SER A 328 -17.98 -46.53 -16.00
N ASP A 329 -18.92 -46.66 -16.92
CA ASP A 329 -18.73 -47.37 -18.19
C ASP A 329 -17.77 -46.61 -19.11
N ASP A 330 -17.88 -45.28 -19.18
CA ASP A 330 -16.95 -44.43 -19.94
C ASP A 330 -15.51 -44.56 -19.40
N PHE A 331 -15.35 -44.68 -18.08
CA PHE A 331 -14.04 -44.86 -17.47
C PHE A 331 -13.45 -46.25 -17.79
N ILE A 332 -14.26 -47.30 -17.73
CA ILE A 332 -13.83 -48.68 -18.07
C ILE A 332 -13.44 -48.77 -19.54
N ALA A 333 -14.21 -48.15 -20.45
CA ALA A 333 -13.87 -48.09 -21.87
C ALA A 333 -12.55 -47.33 -22.11
N GLN A 334 -12.35 -46.19 -21.42
CA GLN A 334 -11.11 -45.42 -21.51
C GLN A 334 -9.90 -46.21 -20.98
N LEU A 335 -10.06 -46.95 -19.88
CA LEU A 335 -9.01 -47.79 -19.31
C LEU A 335 -8.66 -48.94 -20.26
N SER A 336 -9.67 -49.60 -20.82
CA SER A 336 -9.49 -50.68 -21.79
C SER A 336 -8.76 -50.20 -23.06
N ALA A 337 -9.05 -48.98 -23.52
CA ALA A 337 -8.34 -48.38 -24.66
C ALA A 337 -6.88 -48.04 -24.35
N LEU A 338 -6.55 -47.68 -23.10
CA LEU A 338 -5.20 -47.23 -22.73
C LEU A 338 -4.23 -48.38 -22.45
N VAL A 339 -4.69 -49.42 -21.73
CA VAL A 339 -3.84 -50.50 -21.21
C VAL A 339 -4.33 -51.90 -21.63
N GLY A 340 -5.34 -51.98 -22.50
CA GLY A 340 -5.91 -53.24 -22.95
C GLY A 340 -6.52 -54.05 -21.80
N ARG A 341 -6.23 -55.35 -21.78
CA ARG A 341 -6.72 -56.31 -20.76
C ARG A 341 -5.77 -56.51 -19.58
N GLU A 342 -4.74 -55.70 -19.46
CA GLU A 342 -3.72 -55.86 -18.41
C GLU A 342 -4.26 -55.51 -17.01
N TYR A 343 -5.27 -54.65 -16.93
CA TYR A 343 -5.86 -54.16 -15.69
C TYR A 343 -7.38 -54.28 -15.70
N ARG A 344 -7.96 -54.63 -14.55
CA ARG A 344 -9.40 -54.77 -14.34
C ARG A 344 -9.88 -53.87 -13.22
N VAL A 345 -10.93 -53.09 -13.47
CA VAL A 345 -11.61 -52.29 -12.44
C VAL A 345 -12.51 -53.22 -11.61
N VAL A 346 -12.32 -53.23 -10.29
CA VAL A 346 -13.06 -54.09 -9.35
C VAL A 346 -13.94 -53.27 -8.41
N GLY A 347 -13.62 -51.98 -8.21
CA GLY A 347 -14.43 -51.07 -7.39
C GLY A 347 -15.38 -50.22 -8.21
N GLU A 348 -16.39 -49.65 -7.55
CA GLU A 348 -17.28 -48.64 -8.13
C GLU A 348 -16.52 -47.34 -8.44
N TYR A 349 -16.83 -46.74 -9.58
CA TYR A 349 -16.31 -45.44 -9.97
C TYR A 349 -17.35 -44.35 -9.61
N SER A 350 -16.91 -43.34 -8.86
CA SER A 350 -17.73 -42.17 -8.51
C SER A 350 -17.30 -40.92 -9.27
N LYS A 351 -16.01 -40.56 -9.19
CA LYS A 351 -15.42 -39.34 -9.78
C LYS A 351 -13.92 -39.49 -10.03
N MET A 352 -13.38 -38.66 -10.92
CA MET A 352 -11.95 -38.68 -11.32
C MET A 352 -10.94 -38.48 -10.17
N SER A 353 -11.37 -37.81 -9.09
CA SER A 353 -10.53 -37.51 -7.92
C SER A 353 -10.64 -38.54 -6.80
N GLU A 354 -11.58 -39.49 -6.88
CA GLU A 354 -11.77 -40.51 -5.87
C GLU A 354 -11.05 -41.81 -6.26
N LYS A 355 -10.59 -42.56 -5.26
CA LYS A 355 -9.82 -43.77 -5.51
C LYS A 355 -10.76 -44.91 -5.92
N VAL A 356 -10.43 -45.59 -7.00
CA VAL A 356 -11.09 -46.82 -7.45
C VAL A 356 -10.16 -48.02 -7.20
N LYS A 357 -10.74 -49.17 -6.88
CA LYS A 357 -9.98 -50.43 -6.74
C LYS A 357 -9.72 -51.03 -8.13
N ILE A 358 -8.45 -51.24 -8.46
CA ILE A 358 -7.99 -51.84 -9.71
C ILE A 358 -7.16 -53.09 -9.38
N LYS A 359 -7.33 -54.13 -10.19
CA LYS A 359 -6.56 -55.37 -10.18
C LYS A 359 -5.60 -55.37 -11.37
N HIS A 360 -4.34 -55.72 -11.14
CA HIS A 360 -3.40 -56.03 -12.23
C HIS A 360 -3.48 -57.53 -12.52
N GLU A 361 -3.87 -57.92 -13.74
CA GLU A 361 -4.10 -59.33 -14.06
C GLU A 361 -2.80 -60.14 -14.10
N LYS A 362 -1.66 -59.50 -14.40
CA LYS A 362 -0.35 -60.19 -14.46
C LYS A 362 0.15 -60.65 -13.09
N CYS A 363 0.07 -59.80 -12.06
CA CYS A 363 0.58 -60.14 -10.72
C CYS A 363 -0.53 -60.39 -9.68
N GLY A 364 -1.80 -60.27 -10.08
CA GLY A 364 -2.98 -60.46 -9.23
C GLY A 364 -3.18 -59.38 -8.16
N TYR A 365 -2.31 -58.36 -8.08
CA TYR A 365 -2.34 -57.37 -7.00
C TYR A 365 -3.51 -56.41 -7.14
N LEU A 366 -4.23 -56.18 -6.04
CA LEU A 366 -5.35 -55.27 -5.90
C LEU A 366 -4.89 -54.00 -5.17
N TRP A 367 -5.12 -52.83 -5.74
CA TRP A 367 -4.83 -51.57 -5.05
C TRP A 367 -5.80 -50.45 -5.43
N GLN A 368 -5.76 -49.39 -4.62
CA GLN A 368 -6.58 -48.20 -4.81
C GLN A 368 -5.78 -47.10 -5.49
N VAL A 369 -6.30 -46.56 -6.59
CA VAL A 369 -5.68 -45.45 -7.34
C VAL A 369 -6.75 -44.51 -7.85
N THR A 370 -6.44 -43.22 -7.95
CA THR A 370 -7.37 -42.27 -8.58
C THR A 370 -7.31 -42.44 -10.11
N PRO A 371 -8.47 -42.43 -10.80
CA PRO A 371 -8.55 -42.47 -12.26
C PRO A 371 -7.60 -41.48 -12.95
N MET A 372 -7.51 -40.25 -12.43
CA MET A 372 -6.60 -39.22 -12.94
C MET A 372 -5.12 -39.65 -12.90
N ASN A 373 -4.66 -40.22 -11.78
CA ASN A 373 -3.26 -40.63 -11.63
C ASN A 373 -2.93 -41.88 -12.45
N PHE A 374 -3.90 -42.79 -12.61
CA PHE A 374 -3.73 -43.98 -13.43
C PHE A 374 -3.57 -43.62 -14.92
N ILE A 375 -4.42 -42.72 -15.43
CA ILE A 375 -4.31 -42.21 -16.81
C ILE A 375 -2.96 -41.50 -17.03
N ARG A 376 -2.49 -40.73 -16.05
CA ARG A 376 -1.18 -40.04 -16.10
C ARG A 376 0.04 -40.96 -16.07
N GLY A 377 -0.13 -42.28 -15.95
CA GLY A 377 0.97 -43.24 -16.05
C GLY A 377 1.30 -43.99 -14.74
N THR A 378 0.52 -43.83 -13.67
CA THR A 378 0.71 -44.66 -12.47
C THR A 378 0.34 -46.11 -12.79
N ARG A 379 1.23 -47.06 -12.49
CA ARG A 379 1.04 -48.51 -12.73
C ARG A 379 1.13 -49.31 -11.43
N CYS A 380 1.01 -50.63 -11.52
CA CYS A 380 1.00 -51.53 -10.37
C CYS A 380 2.23 -51.28 -9.48
N PRO A 381 2.05 -50.86 -8.21
CA PRO A 381 3.17 -50.55 -7.32
C PRO A 381 3.98 -51.80 -6.94
N ARG A 382 3.35 -52.98 -6.93
CA ARG A 382 4.04 -54.26 -6.67
C ARG A 382 5.05 -54.60 -7.76
N CYS A 383 4.71 -54.37 -9.02
CA CYS A 383 5.62 -54.59 -10.15
C CYS A 383 6.70 -53.50 -10.28
N ARG A 384 6.62 -52.43 -9.48
CA ARG A 384 7.59 -51.33 -9.48
C ARG A 384 8.69 -51.51 -8.42
N LYS A 385 8.52 -52.40 -7.43
CA LYS A 385 9.59 -52.76 -6.47
C LYS A 385 10.72 -53.50 -7.20
N SER A 386 11.98 -53.25 -6.79
CA SER A 386 13.15 -53.90 -7.40
C SER A 386 13.08 -55.43 -7.17
N HIS A 387 13.47 -56.23 -8.17
CA HIS A 387 13.43 -57.69 -8.07
C HIS A 387 14.28 -58.23 -6.89
N GLY A 388 15.32 -57.50 -6.47
CA GLY A 388 16.19 -57.83 -5.34
C GLY A 388 15.53 -57.65 -3.97
N GLU A 389 14.90 -56.50 -3.71
CA GLU A 389 14.18 -56.27 -2.44
C GLU A 389 13.06 -57.29 -2.23
N LEU A 390 12.34 -57.66 -3.30
CA LEU A 390 11.30 -58.69 -3.23
C LEU A 390 11.86 -60.08 -2.90
N ALA A 391 13.08 -60.39 -3.35
CA ALA A 391 13.73 -61.66 -3.05
C ALA A 391 14.21 -61.72 -1.59
N ILE A 392 14.77 -60.63 -1.07
CA ILE A 392 15.16 -60.50 0.35
C ILE A 392 13.91 -60.62 1.24
N GLU A 393 12.85 -59.87 0.91
CA GLU A 393 11.58 -59.90 1.63
C GLU A 393 10.97 -61.31 1.64
N ALA A 394 10.94 -61.99 0.50
CA ALA A 394 10.43 -63.36 0.40
C ALA A 394 11.26 -64.36 1.22
N TRP A 395 12.59 -64.23 1.21
CA TRP A 395 13.48 -65.12 1.95
C TRP A 395 13.34 -64.94 3.47
N LEU A 396 13.36 -63.69 3.96
CA LEU A 396 13.18 -63.37 5.39
C LEU A 396 11.85 -63.90 5.92
N ASN A 397 10.77 -63.73 5.15
CA ASN A 397 9.45 -64.27 5.51
C ASN A 397 9.42 -65.81 5.48
N SER A 398 10.10 -66.46 4.52
CA SER A 398 10.16 -67.92 4.45
C SER A 398 10.87 -68.57 5.65
N LYS A 399 11.83 -67.86 6.25
CA LYS A 399 12.58 -68.28 7.43
C LYS A 399 12.04 -67.71 8.74
N ASN A 400 10.96 -66.91 8.65
CA ASN A 400 10.26 -66.31 9.78
C ASN A 400 11.14 -65.38 10.65
N TYR A 401 12.03 -64.62 10.02
CA TYR A 401 12.82 -63.59 10.70
C TYR A 401 12.00 -62.30 10.89
N GLY A 402 12.12 -61.68 12.07
CA GLY A 402 11.55 -60.35 12.33
C GLY A 402 12.40 -59.25 11.67
N TYR A 403 11.79 -58.39 10.85
CA TYR A 403 12.48 -57.28 10.20
C TYR A 403 11.62 -56.01 10.11
N ILE A 404 12.29 -54.86 9.99
CA ILE A 404 11.69 -53.55 9.78
C ILE A 404 12.13 -53.04 8.40
N PRO A 405 11.22 -52.90 7.41
CA PRO A 405 11.55 -52.37 6.09
C PRO A 405 11.74 -50.85 6.14
N GLN A 406 12.63 -50.31 5.29
CA GLN A 406 12.90 -48.87 5.14
C GLN A 406 13.20 -48.15 6.48
N LYS A 407 13.95 -48.82 7.38
CA LYS A 407 14.27 -48.30 8.70
C LYS A 407 15.07 -46.99 8.58
N LYS A 408 14.61 -45.94 9.25
CA LYS A 408 15.33 -44.67 9.37
C LYS A 408 15.81 -44.51 10.80
N PHE A 409 17.10 -44.26 10.95
CA PHE A 409 17.66 -43.78 12.22
C PHE A 409 17.62 -42.25 12.20
N ALA A 410 17.18 -41.64 13.31
CA ALA A 410 17.01 -40.18 13.38
C ALA A 410 18.34 -39.44 13.12
N ASP A 411 19.42 -40.04 13.59
CA ASP A 411 20.76 -39.44 13.60
C ASP A 411 21.57 -39.74 12.33
N CYS A 412 21.17 -40.73 11.52
CA CYS A 412 21.75 -41.01 10.21
C CYS A 412 21.10 -40.14 9.12
N LYS A 413 21.63 -38.93 8.89
CA LYS A 413 21.07 -37.97 7.92
C LYS A 413 22.14 -37.21 7.14
N ASP A 414 21.81 -36.83 5.90
CA ASP A 414 22.52 -35.80 5.13
C ASP A 414 21.75 -34.46 5.28
N GLN A 415 20.70 -34.26 4.48
CA GLN A 415 19.68 -33.22 4.72
C GLN A 415 18.39 -33.77 5.34
N ARG A 416 18.12 -35.07 5.12
CA ARG A 416 17.00 -35.84 5.68
C ARG A 416 17.52 -37.19 6.12
N SER A 417 16.82 -37.85 7.04
CA SER A 417 17.20 -39.18 7.51
C SER A 417 17.22 -40.18 6.37
N LEU A 418 18.34 -40.89 6.24
CA LEU A 418 18.59 -41.86 5.17
C LEU A 418 17.95 -43.21 5.57
N PRO A 419 17.02 -43.75 4.75
CA PRO A 419 16.42 -45.04 5.01
C PRO A 419 17.38 -46.19 4.65
N PHE A 420 17.29 -47.27 5.40
CA PHE A 420 17.92 -48.54 5.09
C PHE A 420 16.91 -49.60 4.66
N ASP A 421 17.24 -50.44 3.67
CA ASP A 421 16.25 -51.32 3.01
C ASP A 421 15.58 -52.28 3.99
N PHE A 422 16.36 -53.02 4.78
CA PHE A 422 15.86 -53.90 5.84
C PHE A 422 16.71 -53.78 7.11
N TYR A 423 16.06 -53.81 8.27
CA TYR A 423 16.73 -53.88 9.58
C TYR A 423 16.19 -55.06 10.38
N LEU A 424 17.07 -55.94 10.84
CA LEU A 424 16.79 -57.08 11.70
C LEU A 424 17.22 -56.71 13.13
N PRO A 425 16.28 -56.33 14.02
CA PRO A 425 16.60 -55.84 15.35
C PRO A 425 17.35 -56.87 16.21
N ASP A 426 16.98 -58.15 16.07
CA ASP A 426 17.51 -59.25 16.90
C ASP A 426 19.01 -59.49 16.67
N TYR A 427 19.52 -59.13 15.48
CA TYR A 427 20.92 -59.29 15.09
C TYR A 427 21.67 -57.96 14.99
N ASN A 428 21.00 -56.86 15.34
CA ASN A 428 21.44 -55.48 15.08
C ASN A 428 22.01 -55.32 13.65
N LEU A 429 21.34 -55.95 12.67
CA LEU A 429 21.83 -56.10 11.31
C LEU A 429 20.97 -55.29 10.34
N VAL A 430 21.64 -54.50 9.51
CA VAL A 430 21.03 -53.78 8.40
C VAL A 430 21.45 -54.43 7.08
N ILE A 431 20.48 -54.60 6.17
CA ILE A 431 20.69 -55.15 4.83
C ILE A 431 20.34 -54.08 3.80
N GLU A 432 21.26 -53.82 2.88
CA GLU A 432 21.08 -52.93 1.70
C GLU A 432 21.23 -53.75 0.41
N TYR A 433 20.38 -53.49 -0.58
CA TYR A 433 20.52 -54.07 -1.91
C TYR A 433 21.03 -53.02 -2.89
N ASP A 434 22.34 -53.04 -3.16
CA ASP A 434 23.02 -52.04 -3.96
C ASP A 434 22.77 -52.28 -5.46
N GLY A 435 21.86 -51.51 -6.04
CA GLY A 435 21.54 -51.53 -7.47
C GLY A 435 22.73 -51.14 -8.37
N ARG A 436 22.62 -51.38 -9.69
CA ARG A 436 23.65 -51.01 -10.70
C ARG A 436 24.08 -49.54 -10.66
N GLN A 437 23.22 -48.67 -10.12
CA GLN A 437 23.47 -47.23 -9.93
C GLN A 437 24.52 -46.91 -8.85
N HIS A 438 24.92 -47.88 -8.02
CA HIS A 438 26.09 -47.75 -7.12
C HIS A 438 27.43 -47.97 -7.84
N PHE A 439 27.41 -48.55 -9.05
CA PHE A 439 28.61 -49.01 -9.76
C PHE A 439 28.87 -48.25 -11.06
N GLN A 440 27.82 -47.68 -11.69
CA GLN A 440 27.94 -46.94 -12.96
C GLN A 440 26.98 -45.74 -12.98
N SER A 441 27.47 -44.58 -13.46
CA SER A 441 26.62 -43.42 -13.75
C SER A 441 25.64 -43.76 -14.87
N CYS A 442 24.36 -43.47 -14.65
CA CYS A 442 23.31 -43.73 -15.64
C CYS A 442 22.67 -42.40 -16.07
N ASP A 443 22.92 -41.99 -17.31
CA ASP A 443 22.45 -40.71 -17.86
C ASP A 443 20.93 -40.55 -17.79
N TYR A 444 20.18 -41.64 -17.96
CA TYR A 444 18.72 -41.66 -17.90
C TYR A 444 18.15 -41.31 -16.52
N PHE A 445 18.92 -41.52 -15.44
CA PHE A 445 18.47 -41.30 -14.06
C PHE A 445 19.08 -40.07 -13.39
N GLY A 446 19.81 -39.22 -14.11
CA GLY A 446 20.39 -37.97 -13.59
C GLY A 446 21.93 -37.95 -13.54
N GLY A 447 22.59 -38.81 -14.31
CA GLY A 447 24.02 -38.71 -14.63
C GLY A 447 24.96 -38.77 -13.42
N GLU A 448 26.11 -38.11 -13.56
CA GLU A 448 27.24 -38.11 -12.62
C GLU A 448 26.89 -37.49 -11.25
N GLU A 449 25.99 -36.50 -11.21
CA GLU A 449 25.59 -35.84 -9.96
C GLU A 449 24.88 -36.78 -8.98
N LYS A 450 23.96 -37.61 -9.47
CA LYS A 450 23.25 -38.58 -8.62
C LYS A 450 24.14 -39.74 -8.20
N PHE A 451 25.09 -40.14 -9.05
CA PHE A 451 26.09 -41.14 -8.73
C PHE A 451 26.98 -40.66 -7.57
N ASN A 452 27.47 -39.41 -7.63
CA ASN A 452 28.26 -38.80 -6.55
C ASN A 452 27.46 -38.62 -5.26
N LEU A 453 26.17 -38.28 -5.36
CA LEU A 453 25.28 -38.18 -4.18
C LEU A 453 25.05 -39.56 -3.54
N GLN A 454 24.86 -40.61 -4.34
CA GLN A 454 24.68 -41.98 -3.86
C GLN A 454 25.94 -42.45 -3.12
N HIS A 455 27.13 -42.22 -3.68
CA HIS A 455 28.40 -42.51 -3.00
C HIS A 455 28.56 -41.75 -1.68
N LYS A 456 28.16 -40.48 -1.65
CA LYS A 456 28.16 -39.70 -0.41
C LYS A 456 27.21 -40.28 0.65
N HIS A 457 26.01 -40.71 0.25
CA HIS A 457 25.05 -41.35 1.15
C HIS A 457 25.55 -42.70 1.65
N ASP A 458 26.23 -43.47 0.80
CA ASP A 458 26.87 -44.72 1.19
C ASP A 458 27.95 -44.53 2.26
N LEU A 459 28.80 -43.51 2.10
CA LEU A 459 29.83 -43.17 3.09
C LEU A 459 29.21 -42.78 4.44
N ILE A 460 28.11 -42.00 4.43
CA ILE A 460 27.40 -41.61 5.65
C ILE A 460 26.80 -42.84 6.35
N LYS A 461 26.15 -43.72 5.59
CA LYS A 461 25.55 -44.95 6.11
C LYS A 461 26.61 -45.88 6.70
N ASN A 462 27.71 -46.11 5.99
CA ASN A 462 28.79 -46.99 6.44
C ASN A 462 29.40 -46.48 7.75
N LYS A 463 29.75 -45.19 7.79
CA LYS A 463 30.29 -44.55 9.00
C LYS A 463 29.30 -44.59 10.15
N TYR A 464 28.01 -44.37 9.90
CA TYR A 464 27.00 -44.44 10.94
C TYR A 464 26.89 -45.85 11.55
N CYS A 465 26.94 -46.89 10.71
CA CYS A 465 26.95 -48.27 11.17
C CYS A 465 28.19 -48.58 12.01
N GLU A 466 29.37 -48.12 11.59
CA GLU A 466 30.63 -48.25 12.35
C GLU A 466 30.56 -47.53 13.71
N ASP A 467 30.16 -46.25 13.71
CA ASP A 467 30.12 -45.41 14.92
C ASP A 467 29.08 -45.91 15.96
N ASN A 468 28.02 -46.60 15.52
CA ASN A 468 26.95 -47.11 16.39
C ASN A 468 27.00 -48.62 16.61
N ASN A 469 28.08 -49.28 16.18
CA ASN A 469 28.27 -50.73 16.29
C ASN A 469 27.09 -51.54 15.72
N ILE A 470 26.56 -51.12 14.56
CA ILE A 470 25.48 -51.77 13.82
C ILE A 470 26.09 -52.60 12.70
N ASN A 471 25.70 -53.86 12.60
CA ASN A 471 26.17 -54.75 11.54
C ASN A 471 25.56 -54.31 10.20
N LEU A 472 26.38 -54.22 9.15
CA LEU A 472 25.93 -53.86 7.80
C LEU A 472 26.25 -54.98 6.81
N LEU A 473 25.24 -55.39 6.03
CA LEU A 473 25.37 -56.30 4.89
C LEU A 473 24.92 -55.58 3.61
N ARG A 474 25.84 -55.39 2.67
CA ARG A 474 25.53 -54.86 1.33
C ARG A 474 25.52 -56.00 0.30
N ILE A 475 24.39 -56.18 -0.38
CA ILE A 475 24.21 -57.20 -1.42
C ILE A 475 24.23 -56.49 -2.78
N PRO A 476 25.24 -56.74 -3.64
CA PRO A 476 25.32 -56.09 -4.94
C PRO A 476 24.29 -56.65 -5.92
N TYR A 477 23.87 -55.84 -6.90
CA TYR A 477 22.88 -56.21 -7.92
C TYR A 477 23.22 -57.44 -8.78
N THR A 478 24.49 -57.88 -8.75
CA THR A 478 24.97 -59.07 -9.45
C THR A 478 24.54 -60.36 -8.75
N VAL A 479 24.17 -60.31 -7.46
CA VAL A 479 23.67 -61.44 -6.69
C VAL A 479 22.16 -61.52 -6.83
N THR A 480 21.65 -62.63 -7.37
CA THR A 480 20.22 -62.78 -7.68
C THR A 480 19.69 -64.14 -7.22
N GLY A 481 18.38 -64.24 -7.00
CA GLY A 481 17.72 -65.51 -6.67
C GLY A 481 18.18 -66.11 -5.35
N GLU A 482 18.47 -67.41 -5.35
CA GLU A 482 18.84 -68.17 -4.13
C GLU A 482 20.15 -67.70 -3.49
N ASP A 483 21.06 -67.12 -4.27
CA ASP A 483 22.35 -66.63 -3.77
C ASP A 483 22.20 -65.44 -2.81
N ILE A 484 21.11 -64.66 -2.94
CA ILE A 484 20.74 -63.61 -1.98
C ILE A 484 20.50 -64.23 -0.60
N GLY A 485 19.73 -65.32 -0.56
CA GLY A 485 19.42 -66.03 0.68
C GLY A 485 20.68 -66.61 1.35
N ARG A 486 21.60 -67.15 0.54
CA ARG A 486 22.89 -67.66 1.06
C ARG A 486 23.76 -66.56 1.63
N ALA A 487 23.83 -65.39 0.97
CA ALA A 487 24.59 -64.25 1.48
C ALA A 487 24.07 -63.75 2.83
N ILE A 488 22.74 -63.70 2.99
CA ILE A 488 22.11 -63.32 4.27
C ILE A 488 22.38 -64.38 5.33
N GLN A 489 22.21 -65.67 5.00
CA GLN A 489 22.43 -66.76 5.94
C GLN A 489 23.88 -66.80 6.44
N ASN A 490 24.87 -66.74 5.54
CA ASN A 490 26.28 -66.73 5.91
C ASN A 490 26.60 -65.59 6.89
N ARG A 491 26.03 -64.40 6.65
CA ARG A 491 26.26 -63.25 7.54
C ARG A 491 25.61 -63.43 8.90
N LEU A 492 24.41 -64.02 8.98
CA LEU A 492 23.76 -64.34 10.25
C LEU A 492 24.55 -65.41 11.02
N ASP A 493 25.10 -66.41 10.31
CA ASP A 493 25.92 -67.48 10.90
C ASP A 493 27.24 -66.92 11.48
N GLU A 494 27.89 -65.97 10.80
CA GLU A 494 29.07 -65.27 11.33
C GLU A 494 28.77 -64.50 12.64
N LEU A 495 27.63 -63.80 12.69
CA LEU A 495 27.24 -63.00 13.86
C LEU A 495 26.90 -63.89 15.06
N THR A 496 26.22 -65.00 14.83
CA THR A 496 25.89 -65.96 15.89
C THR A 496 27.10 -66.73 16.41
N GLN A 497 28.17 -66.89 15.62
CA GLN A 497 29.43 -67.49 16.10
C GLN A 497 30.25 -66.54 16.98
N LEU A 498 30.20 -65.23 16.71
CA LEU A 498 30.89 -64.21 17.52
C LEU A 498 30.27 -64.06 18.91
N ASP A 499 28.95 -64.20 19.04
CA ASP A 499 28.22 -64.15 20.32
C ASP A 499 28.45 -65.39 21.20
N ASN A 500 28.98 -66.49 20.65
CA ASN A 500 29.28 -67.73 21.39
C ASN A 500 30.74 -67.83 21.86
N VAL A 501 31.60 -66.86 21.51
CA VAL A 501 33.04 -66.82 21.89
C VAL A 501 33.37 -65.59 22.75
N ALA A 502 32.42 -64.66 22.92
CA ALA A 502 32.45 -63.55 23.88
C ALA A 502 31.72 -63.94 25.18
#